data_AF-A0A2D9EAF1-F1
#
_entry.id   AF-A0A2D9EAF1-F1
#
_cell.length_a   1.000
_cell.length_b   1.000
_cell.length_c   1.000
_cell.angle_alpha   90.00
_cell.angle_beta   90.00
_cell.angle_gamma   90.00
#
_symmetry.space_group_name_H-M   'P 1'
#
loop_
_entity.id
_entity.type
_entity.pdbx_description
1 polymer ?
#
loop_
_entity_poly.entity_id
_entity_poly.type
_entity_poly.pdbx_seq_one_letter_code
_entity_poly.pdbx_strand_id
1 'polypeptide(L)'
;MRILFTSFAILFSIDFYAQDQEFTESHLPIIVIEYENGIDEIPDEPRVLAEMGIINNGEGEINYLDDPHNEYSGNIGIETRGNSTQMFEKKTYTIELWDDNMEDQSLALLGMAEEEDWILHAMVIDKTQFRVPLSFDLSREMGHYASNYRFVEVVINDEYRGLYILTEKIKRDNNRVDIAKLDSEDLDGRAVTGGYILRIDWTWDIDEDDYFNSNYDSQGGESMKYQYYYPKAENIQQNQKDYIKAWMDAFEDAVFSNDFFANGNRYTELINVTSFTDFLIINEVSKNSDGYKLSTYMHKDRVDSDNRLHAGPIWDFDQTYGMSAVCSNYDPTGWTYLQEQEWCEDLQSMPMFWQSMMSDTVFT
;
A
#
# COMPACT_ATOMS: atom_id res chain seq x y z
N MET A 1 -2.12 82.98 -6.06
CA MET A 1 -1.30 82.24 -7.06
C MET A 1 -0.59 81.10 -6.33
N ARG A 2 -1.19 79.92 -6.28
CA ARG A 2 -0.59 78.68 -5.76
C ARG A 2 -0.68 77.67 -6.90
N ILE A 3 0.47 77.22 -7.39
CA ILE A 3 0.59 76.23 -8.46
C ILE A 3 0.65 74.87 -7.76
N LEU A 4 -0.36 74.01 -7.98
CA LEU A 4 -0.26 72.59 -7.66
C LEU A 4 0.38 71.88 -8.85
N PHE A 5 1.55 71.27 -8.63
CA PHE A 5 2.12 70.27 -9.51
C PHE A 5 1.65 68.89 -9.03
N THR A 6 0.83 68.22 -9.83
CA THR A 6 0.52 66.80 -9.65
C THR A 6 1.52 66.01 -10.47
N SER A 7 2.45 65.32 -9.81
CA SER A 7 3.32 64.33 -10.47
C SER A 7 2.57 63.02 -10.63
N PHE A 8 2.47 62.52 -11.85
CA PHE A 8 1.97 61.18 -12.14
C PHE A 8 3.17 60.24 -12.17
N ALA A 9 3.30 59.34 -11.20
CA ALA A 9 4.25 58.25 -11.25
C ALA A 9 3.63 57.10 -12.06
N ILE A 10 4.23 56.77 -13.19
CA ILE A 10 3.88 55.58 -13.97
C ILE A 10 4.64 54.41 -13.36
N LEU A 11 3.94 53.54 -12.65
CA LEU A 11 4.43 52.23 -12.24
C LEU A 11 4.39 51.32 -13.47
N PHE A 12 5.55 50.93 -13.98
CA PHE A 12 5.66 49.80 -14.89
C PHE A 12 5.56 48.52 -14.06
N SER A 13 4.47 47.77 -14.24
CA SER A 13 4.40 46.36 -13.86
C SER A 13 5.32 45.57 -14.79
N ILE A 14 6.39 45.00 -14.23
CA ILE A 14 7.21 44.00 -14.90
C ILE A 14 6.52 42.67 -14.62
N ASP A 15 5.83 42.13 -15.61
CA ASP A 15 5.32 40.76 -15.55
C ASP A 15 6.52 39.83 -15.77
N PHE A 16 6.95 39.15 -14.71
CA PHE A 16 7.85 38.02 -14.83
C PHE A 16 7.04 36.84 -15.36
N TYR A 17 7.20 36.53 -16.66
CA TYR A 17 6.81 35.23 -17.17
C TYR A 17 7.82 34.21 -16.61
N ALA A 18 7.37 33.37 -15.69
CA ALA A 18 8.09 32.14 -15.40
C ALA A 18 8.11 31.34 -16.70
N GLN A 19 9.30 31.08 -17.24
CA GLN A 19 9.45 30.10 -18.31
C GLN A 19 9.25 28.76 -17.62
N ASP A 20 8.16 28.07 -17.96
CA ASP A 20 7.95 26.71 -17.49
C ASP A 20 9.11 25.86 -18.01
N GLN A 21 9.76 25.11 -17.12
CA GLN A 21 10.87 24.27 -17.54
C GLN A 21 10.26 23.02 -18.17
N GLU A 22 10.38 22.91 -19.49
CA GLU A 22 9.94 21.74 -20.23
C GLU A 22 10.78 20.52 -19.82
N PHE A 23 10.12 19.46 -19.34
CA PHE A 23 10.76 18.20 -19.00
C PHE A 23 11.18 17.48 -20.29
N THR A 24 12.47 17.23 -20.45
CA THR A 24 13.05 16.67 -21.70
C THR A 24 13.98 15.49 -21.46
N GLU A 25 14.55 15.35 -20.26
CA GLU A 25 15.49 14.29 -19.94
C GLU A 25 15.49 13.97 -18.43
N SER A 26 15.90 12.75 -18.07
CA SER A 26 16.14 12.32 -16.69
C SER A 26 17.17 11.19 -16.61
N HIS A 27 17.84 11.09 -15.45
CA HIS A 27 18.64 9.89 -15.11
C HIS A 27 17.77 8.74 -14.60
N LEU A 28 16.51 8.99 -14.29
CA LEU A 28 15.53 7.96 -13.94
C LEU A 28 14.82 7.48 -15.21
N PRO A 29 14.30 6.23 -15.23
CA PRO A 29 13.40 5.80 -16.27
C PRO A 29 12.23 6.76 -16.43
N ILE A 30 11.79 6.97 -17.67
CA ILE A 30 10.66 7.83 -18.00
C ILE A 30 9.49 6.94 -18.42
N ILE A 31 8.34 7.12 -17.79
CA ILE A 31 7.08 6.48 -18.15
C ILE A 31 6.21 7.51 -18.84
N VAL A 32 5.83 7.22 -20.08
CA VAL A 32 4.94 8.05 -20.91
C VAL A 32 3.62 7.31 -21.06
N ILE A 33 2.51 7.96 -20.73
CA ILE A 33 1.17 7.37 -20.80
C ILE A 33 0.27 8.29 -21.63
N GLU A 34 -0.40 7.71 -22.61
CA GLU A 34 -1.35 8.41 -23.48
C GLU A 34 -2.71 7.70 -23.38
N TYR A 35 -3.76 8.43 -23.01
CA TYR A 35 -5.12 7.91 -22.91
C TYR A 35 -6.08 8.67 -23.83
N GLU A 36 -7.25 8.08 -24.12
CA GLU A 36 -8.16 8.60 -25.15
C GLU A 36 -8.58 10.07 -24.94
N ASN A 37 -8.61 10.81 -26.06
CA ASN A 37 -9.18 12.15 -26.12
C ASN A 37 -10.66 12.16 -25.73
N GLY A 38 -11.03 12.95 -24.71
CA GLY A 38 -12.41 13.10 -24.25
C GLY A 38 -12.67 12.53 -22.85
N ILE A 39 -11.67 11.91 -22.23
CA ILE A 39 -11.63 11.67 -20.79
C ILE A 39 -11.05 12.92 -20.12
N ASP A 40 -11.84 13.57 -19.26
CA ASP A 40 -11.40 14.79 -18.57
C ASP A 40 -10.31 14.49 -17.53
N GLU A 41 -10.48 13.42 -16.76
CA GLU A 41 -9.53 12.90 -15.79
C GLU A 41 -9.64 11.37 -15.71
N ILE A 42 -8.53 10.70 -15.40
CA ILE A 42 -8.54 9.26 -15.11
C ILE A 42 -9.38 9.03 -13.83
N PRO A 43 -10.43 8.19 -13.88
CA PRO A 43 -11.29 7.93 -12.72
C PRO A 43 -10.65 6.93 -11.75
N ASP A 44 -11.23 6.77 -10.56
CA ASP A 44 -10.88 5.74 -9.57
C ASP A 44 -11.33 4.34 -10.00
N GLU A 45 -12.50 4.27 -10.63
CA GLU A 45 -13.04 3.08 -11.27
C GLU A 45 -14.10 3.51 -12.30
N PRO A 46 -14.30 2.74 -13.39
CA PRO A 46 -13.45 1.65 -13.85
C PRO A 46 -12.18 2.16 -14.55
N ARG A 47 -11.19 1.27 -14.74
CA ARG A 47 -10.01 1.54 -15.57
C ARG A 47 -10.37 2.06 -16.95
N VAL A 48 -9.57 3.01 -17.42
CA VAL A 48 -9.59 3.51 -18.80
C VAL A 48 -8.45 2.89 -19.60
N LEU A 49 -8.69 2.65 -20.89
CA LEU A 49 -7.65 2.20 -21.81
C LEU A 49 -6.63 3.32 -22.05
N ALA A 50 -5.36 2.98 -21.95
CA ALA A 50 -4.24 3.86 -22.30
C ALA A 50 -3.11 3.06 -22.97
N GLU A 51 -2.23 3.75 -23.68
CA GLU A 51 -0.94 3.22 -24.13
C GLU A 51 0.15 3.70 -23.17
N MET A 52 1.04 2.79 -22.77
CA MET A 52 2.19 3.13 -21.93
C MET A 52 3.50 2.75 -22.62
N GLY A 53 4.44 3.69 -22.59
CA GLY A 53 5.82 3.53 -22.97
C GLY A 53 6.76 3.69 -21.77
N ILE A 54 7.80 2.88 -21.68
CA ILE A 54 8.87 3.04 -20.70
C ILE A 54 10.22 3.18 -21.42
N ILE A 55 10.93 4.25 -21.06
CA ILE A 55 12.27 4.58 -21.56
C ILE A 55 13.28 4.33 -20.43
N ASN A 56 14.24 3.46 -20.69
CA ASN A 56 15.31 3.10 -19.76
C ASN A 56 16.60 2.71 -20.53
N ASN A 57 17.50 3.67 -20.73
CA ASN A 57 18.79 3.48 -21.38
C ASN A 57 19.83 2.77 -20.50
N GLY A 58 19.49 2.50 -19.23
CA GLY A 58 20.33 1.78 -18.28
C GLY A 58 21.06 2.69 -17.29
N GLU A 59 21.73 2.06 -16.33
CA GLU A 59 22.38 2.75 -15.21
C GLU A 59 23.47 3.72 -15.68
N GLY A 60 23.35 4.98 -15.27
CA GLY A 60 24.33 6.04 -15.56
C GLY A 60 24.12 6.77 -16.88
N GLU A 61 23.25 6.27 -17.75
CA GLU A 61 22.86 6.94 -18.99
C GLU A 61 21.73 7.94 -18.75
N ILE A 62 21.54 8.87 -19.69
CA ILE A 62 20.42 9.82 -19.68
C ILE A 62 19.30 9.23 -20.54
N ASN A 63 18.07 9.29 -20.04
CA ASN A 63 16.85 9.03 -20.78
C ASN A 63 16.31 10.34 -21.34
N TYR A 64 16.05 10.40 -22.64
CA TYR A 64 15.40 11.54 -23.28
C TYR A 64 13.92 11.23 -23.52
N LEU A 65 13.05 12.23 -23.39
CA LEU A 65 11.60 12.06 -23.58
C LEU A 65 11.24 11.59 -25.01
N ASP A 66 12.10 11.88 -26.00
CA ASP A 66 11.93 11.47 -27.39
C ASP A 66 12.69 10.17 -27.75
N ASP A 67 13.30 9.49 -26.78
CA ASP A 67 13.91 8.18 -26.99
C ASP A 67 12.86 7.10 -27.31
N PRO A 68 13.23 6.01 -27.99
CA PRO A 68 12.35 4.87 -28.16
C PRO A 68 11.95 4.25 -26.81
N HIS A 69 10.70 3.83 -26.69
CA HIS A 69 10.17 3.06 -25.56
C HIS A 69 10.80 1.64 -25.52
N ASN A 70 12.01 1.54 -24.99
CA ASN A 70 12.88 0.37 -25.09
C ASN A 70 12.70 -0.65 -23.96
N GLU A 71 12.09 -0.27 -22.85
CA GLU A 71 11.80 -1.16 -21.72
C GLU A 71 10.42 -1.82 -21.89
N TYR A 72 9.40 -1.02 -22.20
CA TYR A 72 8.03 -1.49 -22.41
C TYR A 72 7.30 -0.57 -23.39
N SER A 73 6.41 -1.15 -24.19
CA SER A 73 5.48 -0.42 -25.05
C SER A 73 4.24 -1.29 -25.27
N GLY A 74 3.08 -0.88 -24.77
CA GLY A 74 1.86 -1.66 -24.91
C GLY A 74 0.63 -1.02 -24.28
N ASN A 75 -0.51 -1.69 -24.41
CA ASN A 75 -1.78 -1.25 -23.82
C ASN A 75 -1.77 -1.47 -22.31
N ILE A 76 -2.49 -0.61 -21.60
CA ILE A 76 -2.75 -0.73 -20.17
C ILE A 76 -4.19 -0.33 -19.84
N GLY A 77 -4.72 -0.88 -18.76
CA GLY A 77 -5.80 -0.28 -18.00
C GLY A 77 -5.22 0.63 -16.94
N ILE A 78 -5.69 1.88 -16.84
CA ILE A 78 -5.25 2.83 -15.81
C ILE A 78 -6.45 3.41 -15.05
N GLU A 79 -6.30 3.53 -13.74
CA GLU A 79 -7.25 4.21 -12.83
C GLU A 79 -6.46 4.96 -11.75
N THR A 80 -7.05 6.01 -11.18
CA THR A 80 -6.52 6.57 -9.93
C THR A 80 -6.73 5.56 -8.80
N ARG A 81 -6.00 5.75 -7.70
CA ARG A 81 -6.18 4.91 -6.52
C ARG A 81 -5.92 5.64 -5.21
N GLY A 82 -6.26 4.94 -4.13
CA GLY A 82 -6.10 5.42 -2.76
C GLY A 82 -7.41 6.00 -2.26
N ASN A 83 -7.40 6.55 -1.05
CA ASN A 83 -8.61 7.07 -0.43
C ASN A 83 -8.47 8.59 -0.27
N SER A 84 -7.92 9.05 0.86
CA SER A 84 -7.65 10.46 1.10
C SER A 84 -6.67 11.07 0.08
N THR A 85 -5.76 10.28 -0.49
CA THR A 85 -4.80 10.73 -1.51
C THR A 85 -5.45 11.15 -2.82
N GLN A 86 -6.68 10.69 -3.11
CA GLN A 86 -7.42 11.13 -4.29
C GLN A 86 -7.77 12.62 -4.25
N MET A 87 -7.74 13.26 -3.09
CA MET A 87 -8.03 14.69 -2.96
C MET A 87 -6.87 15.60 -3.39
N PHE A 88 -5.69 15.03 -3.64
CA PHE A 88 -4.53 15.78 -4.12
C PHE A 88 -4.56 15.93 -5.64
N GLU A 89 -3.93 16.98 -6.17
CA GLU A 89 -3.79 17.21 -7.61
C GLU A 89 -2.92 16.12 -8.26
N LYS A 90 -1.77 15.80 -7.64
CA LYS A 90 -0.89 14.72 -8.06
C LYS A 90 -1.46 13.37 -7.58
N LYS A 91 -2.05 12.61 -8.50
CA LYS A 91 -2.71 11.34 -8.24
C LYS A 91 -1.72 10.19 -8.18
N THR A 92 -2.06 9.14 -7.42
CA THR A 92 -1.44 7.82 -7.51
C THR A 92 -2.30 6.98 -8.45
N TYR A 93 -1.69 6.15 -9.29
CA TYR A 93 -2.39 5.34 -10.30
C TYR A 93 -2.16 3.84 -10.09
N THR A 94 -3.19 3.03 -10.34
CA THR A 94 -3.05 1.59 -10.58
C THR A 94 -2.98 1.36 -12.10
N ILE A 95 -2.08 0.50 -12.52
CA ILE A 95 -1.86 0.11 -13.92
C ILE A 95 -2.03 -1.40 -14.02
N GLU A 96 -2.80 -1.86 -15.00
CA GLU A 96 -2.91 -3.26 -15.39
C GLU A 96 -2.38 -3.43 -16.83
N LEU A 97 -1.43 -4.32 -17.05
CA LEU A 97 -0.85 -4.54 -18.37
C LEU A 97 -1.78 -5.40 -19.23
N TRP A 98 -2.08 -4.94 -20.45
CA TRP A 98 -3.01 -5.62 -21.36
C TRP A 98 -2.34 -5.98 -22.69
N ASP A 99 -2.64 -7.17 -23.20
CA ASP A 99 -2.18 -7.63 -24.51
C ASP A 99 -2.97 -6.99 -25.67
N ASP A 100 -2.70 -7.42 -26.90
CA ASP A 100 -3.43 -6.92 -28.10
C ASP A 100 -4.92 -7.28 -28.11
N ASN A 101 -5.35 -8.25 -27.28
CA ASN A 101 -6.74 -8.67 -27.12
C ASN A 101 -7.43 -7.97 -25.92
N MET A 102 -6.73 -7.06 -25.23
CA MET A 102 -7.19 -6.43 -23.98
C MET A 102 -7.37 -7.44 -22.83
N GLU A 103 -6.55 -8.49 -22.81
CA GLU A 103 -6.48 -9.46 -21.72
C GLU A 103 -5.24 -9.19 -20.85
N ASP A 104 -5.33 -9.50 -19.55
CA ASP A 104 -4.23 -9.33 -18.60
C ASP A 104 -2.97 -10.08 -19.05
N GLN A 105 -1.82 -9.41 -18.98
CA GLN A 105 -0.51 -10.03 -19.25
C GLN A 105 0.50 -9.71 -18.15
N SER A 106 1.15 -10.75 -17.61
CA SER A 106 2.21 -10.56 -16.63
C SER A 106 3.54 -10.33 -17.34
N LEU A 107 4.19 -9.18 -17.11
CA LEU A 107 5.50 -8.85 -17.68
C LEU A 107 6.41 -8.26 -16.62
N ALA A 108 7.72 -8.50 -16.76
CA ALA A 108 8.74 -7.87 -15.91
C ALA A 108 8.96 -6.42 -16.36
N LEU A 109 8.94 -5.48 -15.43
CA LEU A 109 9.25 -4.06 -15.68
C LEU A 109 10.45 -3.62 -14.86
N LEU A 110 11.43 -2.96 -15.48
CA LEU A 110 12.59 -2.34 -14.85
C LEU A 110 13.38 -3.30 -13.95
N GLY A 111 13.45 -4.57 -14.38
CA GLY A 111 14.12 -5.66 -13.67
C GLY A 111 13.40 -6.16 -12.41
N MET A 112 12.14 -5.79 -12.18
CA MET A 112 11.28 -6.39 -11.16
C MET A 112 10.60 -7.66 -11.69
N ALA A 113 10.13 -8.53 -10.81
CA ALA A 113 9.49 -9.79 -11.21
C ALA A 113 8.20 -9.55 -12.01
N GLU A 114 7.85 -10.50 -12.88
CA GLU A 114 6.68 -10.36 -13.74
C GLU A 114 5.38 -10.12 -12.95
N GLU A 115 4.55 -9.22 -13.48
CA GLU A 115 3.20 -8.94 -12.98
C GLU A 115 2.34 -8.25 -14.04
N GLU A 116 1.02 -8.41 -13.90
CA GLU A 116 0.02 -7.61 -14.58
C GLU A 116 -0.33 -6.30 -13.83
N ASP A 117 -0.42 -6.27 -12.49
CA ASP A 117 -0.78 -5.06 -11.73
C ASP A 117 0.45 -4.32 -11.16
N TRP A 118 0.58 -3.06 -11.54
CA TRP A 118 1.60 -2.13 -11.06
C TRP A 118 0.97 -0.87 -10.48
N ILE A 119 1.75 -0.13 -9.66
CA ILE A 119 1.30 1.12 -9.06
C ILE A 119 2.30 2.22 -9.37
N LEU A 120 1.82 3.33 -9.93
CA LEU A 120 2.55 4.60 -9.92
C LEU A 120 2.21 5.34 -8.65
N HIS A 121 3.05 5.20 -7.63
CA HIS A 121 2.84 5.82 -6.33
C HIS A 121 3.43 7.22 -6.27
N ALA A 122 2.57 8.24 -6.15
CA ALA A 122 2.97 9.65 -6.20
C ALA A 122 3.82 10.09 -5.00
N MET A 123 3.68 9.39 -3.87
CA MET A 123 4.25 9.79 -2.58
C MET A 123 3.90 11.24 -2.23
N VAL A 124 2.70 11.69 -2.60
CA VAL A 124 2.33 13.11 -2.62
C VAL A 124 2.36 13.77 -1.24
N ILE A 125 2.09 13.00 -0.19
CA ILE A 125 2.13 13.46 1.21
C ILE A 125 3.58 13.59 1.69
N ASP A 126 4.45 12.67 1.25
CA ASP A 126 5.85 12.65 1.63
C ASP A 126 6.67 13.63 0.79
N LYS A 127 6.90 14.83 1.36
CA LYS A 127 7.76 15.86 0.76
C LYS A 127 9.21 15.44 0.52
N THR A 128 9.66 14.34 1.12
CA THR A 128 11.00 13.78 0.87
C THR A 128 11.00 12.74 -0.25
N GLN A 129 9.82 12.23 -0.63
CA GLN A 129 9.60 11.17 -1.61
C GLN A 129 10.49 9.94 -1.36
N PHE A 130 10.70 9.59 -0.09
CA PHE A 130 11.70 8.62 0.35
C PHE A 130 11.22 7.69 1.46
N ARG A 131 10.22 8.06 2.26
CA ARG A 131 9.82 7.28 3.45
C ARG A 131 9.23 5.92 3.11
N VAL A 132 8.40 5.85 2.05
CA VAL A 132 7.86 4.58 1.55
C VAL A 132 9.00 3.69 1.02
N PRO A 133 9.84 4.15 0.07
CA PRO A 133 11.08 3.47 -0.35
C PRO A 133 11.94 2.95 0.81
N LEU A 134 12.29 3.83 1.76
CA LEU A 134 13.10 3.51 2.93
C LEU A 134 12.48 2.39 3.76
N SER A 135 11.18 2.46 4.01
CA SER A 135 10.49 1.45 4.83
C SER A 135 10.47 0.10 4.14
N PHE A 136 10.23 0.08 2.82
CA PHE A 136 10.30 -1.14 2.02
C PHE A 136 11.71 -1.76 2.05
N ASP A 137 12.75 -0.94 1.92
CA ASP A 137 14.14 -1.40 2.05
C ASP A 137 14.43 -1.97 3.44
N LEU A 138 14.05 -1.26 4.51
CA LEU A 138 14.25 -1.72 5.89
C LEU A 138 13.52 -3.05 6.15
N SER A 139 12.29 -3.21 5.68
CA SER A 139 11.54 -4.47 5.81
C SER A 139 12.24 -5.63 5.11
N ARG A 140 12.79 -5.39 3.92
CA ARG A 140 13.61 -6.40 3.19
C ARG A 140 14.90 -6.72 3.92
N GLU A 141 15.58 -5.73 4.48
CA GLU A 141 16.77 -5.95 5.30
C GLU A 141 16.49 -6.74 6.59
N MET A 142 15.27 -6.63 7.13
CA MET A 142 14.77 -7.46 8.24
C MET A 142 14.41 -8.90 7.80
N GLY A 143 14.48 -9.21 6.50
CA GLY A 143 14.22 -10.53 5.95
C GLY A 143 12.75 -10.78 5.57
N HIS A 144 11.93 -9.74 5.51
CA HIS A 144 10.52 -9.83 5.13
C HIS A 144 10.32 -9.35 3.70
N TYR A 145 9.34 -9.93 3.00
CA TYR A 145 8.88 -9.36 1.74
C TYR A 145 8.30 -7.97 1.97
N ALA A 146 8.71 -7.02 1.13
CA ALA A 146 8.04 -5.76 0.88
C ALA A 146 8.15 -5.47 -0.61
N SER A 147 7.13 -4.84 -1.19
CA SER A 147 7.06 -4.58 -2.64
C SER A 147 8.33 -3.93 -3.17
N ASN A 148 8.86 -4.46 -4.26
CA ASN A 148 9.94 -3.83 -4.99
C ASN A 148 9.43 -2.55 -5.66
N TYR A 149 10.36 -1.61 -5.85
CA TYR A 149 10.06 -0.35 -6.49
C TYR A 149 11.21 0.16 -7.36
N ARG A 150 10.90 1.07 -8.28
CA ARG A 150 11.87 1.89 -9.03
C ARG A 150 11.38 3.34 -9.05
N PHE A 151 12.28 4.28 -8.80
CA PHE A 151 12.00 5.69 -9.03
C PHE A 151 11.88 5.94 -10.53
N VAL A 152 10.85 6.69 -10.93
CA VAL A 152 10.53 6.98 -12.33
C VAL A 152 9.99 8.40 -12.48
N GLU A 153 10.24 9.02 -13.63
CA GLU A 153 9.56 10.24 -14.04
C GLU A 153 8.32 9.88 -14.85
N VAL A 154 7.21 10.59 -14.64
CA VAL A 154 5.93 10.27 -15.31
C VAL A 154 5.48 11.45 -16.17
N VAL A 155 5.09 11.16 -17.40
CA VAL A 155 4.44 12.08 -18.34
C VAL A 155 3.11 11.45 -18.75
N ILE A 156 2.02 12.20 -18.68
CA ILE A 156 0.68 11.74 -19.08
C ILE A 156 0.02 12.75 -20.00
N ASN A 157 -0.34 12.36 -21.22
CA ASN A 157 -0.88 13.23 -22.27
C ASN A 157 -0.01 14.48 -22.48
N ASP A 158 1.27 14.26 -22.75
CA ASP A 158 2.33 15.30 -22.87
C ASP A 158 2.56 16.18 -21.60
N GLU A 159 1.84 15.97 -20.49
CA GLU A 159 2.01 16.72 -19.24
C GLU A 159 2.93 15.98 -18.26
N TYR A 160 4.04 16.62 -17.87
CA TYR A 160 4.93 16.09 -16.85
C TYR A 160 4.26 16.08 -15.46
N ARG A 161 4.18 14.90 -14.85
CA ARG A 161 3.56 14.67 -13.54
C ARG A 161 4.59 14.57 -12.39
N GLY A 162 5.88 14.63 -12.68
CA GLY A 162 6.95 14.57 -11.69
C GLY A 162 7.40 13.16 -11.33
N LEU A 163 8.16 13.09 -10.23
CA LEU A 163 8.72 11.85 -9.68
C LEU A 163 7.66 10.94 -9.03
N TYR A 164 7.71 9.65 -9.35
CA TYR A 164 6.92 8.58 -8.73
C TYR A 164 7.86 7.44 -8.32
N ILE A 165 7.31 6.46 -7.58
CA ILE A 165 7.83 5.10 -7.65
C ILE A 165 6.86 4.23 -8.46
N LEU A 166 7.38 3.47 -9.42
CA LEU A 166 6.72 2.29 -9.95
C LEU A 166 6.93 1.16 -8.93
N THR A 167 5.87 0.65 -8.33
CA THR A 167 5.94 -0.37 -7.28
C THR A 167 4.99 -1.52 -7.52
N GLU A 168 5.37 -2.70 -7.05
CA GLU A 168 4.54 -3.90 -7.08
C GLU A 168 3.32 -3.72 -6.16
N LYS A 169 2.15 -4.16 -6.61
CA LYS A 169 0.97 -4.33 -5.75
C LYS A 169 1.17 -5.53 -4.82
N ILE A 170 0.70 -5.44 -3.58
CA ILE A 170 0.65 -6.62 -2.71
C ILE A 170 -0.28 -7.64 -3.36
N LYS A 171 0.23 -8.84 -3.61
CA LYS A 171 -0.52 -9.96 -4.18
C LYS A 171 0.09 -11.27 -3.70
N ARG A 172 -0.73 -12.33 -3.77
CA ARG A 172 -0.24 -13.71 -3.68
C ARG A 172 0.47 -14.05 -4.98
N ASP A 173 1.78 -14.22 -4.91
CA ASP A 173 2.65 -14.67 -6.00
C ASP A 173 3.97 -15.19 -5.41
N ASN A 174 4.67 -16.06 -6.15
CA ASN A 174 5.94 -16.65 -5.72
C ASN A 174 7.06 -15.61 -5.53
N ASN A 175 6.96 -14.43 -6.16
CA ASN A 175 7.91 -13.32 -5.98
C ASN A 175 7.35 -12.19 -5.10
N ARG A 176 6.19 -12.41 -4.45
CA ARG A 176 5.50 -11.43 -3.59
C ARG A 176 5.17 -12.06 -2.24
N VAL A 177 3.88 -12.12 -1.88
CA VAL A 177 3.43 -12.93 -0.74
C VAL A 177 3.38 -14.40 -1.19
N ASP A 178 4.50 -15.08 -0.98
CA ASP A 178 4.70 -16.49 -1.35
C ASP A 178 3.96 -17.42 -0.39
N ILE A 179 2.67 -17.57 -0.64
CA ILE A 179 1.79 -18.54 0.03
C ILE A 179 1.07 -19.38 -1.01
N ALA A 180 0.59 -20.55 -0.60
CA ALA A 180 -0.11 -21.47 -1.49
C ALA A 180 -1.28 -20.78 -2.22
N LYS A 181 -1.46 -21.11 -3.51
CA LYS A 181 -2.69 -20.76 -4.23
C LYS A 181 -3.87 -21.52 -3.61
N LEU A 182 -4.97 -20.80 -3.40
CA LEU A 182 -6.24 -21.33 -2.93
C LEU A 182 -7.27 -21.20 -4.05
N ASP A 183 -7.71 -22.34 -4.59
CA ASP A 183 -8.68 -22.41 -5.69
C ASP A 183 -10.11 -22.64 -5.15
N SER A 184 -11.14 -22.39 -5.97
CA SER A 184 -12.55 -22.56 -5.57
C SER A 184 -12.92 -23.99 -5.16
N GLU A 185 -12.14 -24.98 -5.58
CA GLU A 185 -12.35 -26.40 -5.32
C GLU A 185 -11.67 -26.88 -4.03
N ASP A 186 -10.81 -26.05 -3.42
CA ASP A 186 -10.10 -26.33 -2.19
C ASP A 186 -11.02 -26.13 -0.97
N LEU A 187 -11.97 -27.05 -0.79
CA LEU A 187 -13.08 -26.92 0.17
C LEU A 187 -12.91 -27.72 1.46
N ASP A 188 -11.93 -28.61 1.55
CA ASP A 188 -11.72 -29.46 2.72
C ASP A 188 -10.26 -29.90 2.94
N GLY A 189 -10.07 -30.67 4.02
CA GLY A 189 -8.82 -31.36 4.32
C GLY A 189 -7.63 -30.41 4.40
N ARG A 190 -6.53 -30.79 3.76
CA ARG A 190 -5.32 -29.97 3.67
C ARG A 190 -5.51 -28.73 2.79
N ALA A 191 -6.35 -28.83 1.75
CA ALA A 191 -6.42 -27.85 0.68
C ALA A 191 -6.96 -26.50 1.17
N VAL A 192 -8.01 -26.54 1.99
CA VAL A 192 -8.66 -25.35 2.59
C VAL A 192 -7.78 -24.64 3.63
N THR A 193 -6.62 -25.18 4.00
CA THR A 193 -5.93 -24.71 5.21
C THR A 193 -5.10 -23.44 5.05
N GLY A 194 -4.88 -22.96 3.83
CA GLY A 194 -3.99 -21.82 3.64
C GLY A 194 -3.95 -21.28 2.22
N GLY A 195 -3.25 -20.17 2.08
CA GLY A 195 -3.38 -19.28 0.93
C GLY A 195 -4.32 -18.13 1.23
N TYR A 196 -4.19 -17.51 2.41
CA TYR A 196 -5.00 -16.37 2.83
C TYR A 196 -4.14 -15.13 3.05
N ILE A 197 -4.60 -14.00 2.54
CA ILE A 197 -4.14 -12.66 2.93
C ILE A 197 -5.36 -11.92 3.49
N LEU A 198 -5.25 -11.45 4.72
CA LEU A 198 -6.23 -10.61 5.39
C LEU A 198 -5.73 -9.18 5.42
N ARG A 199 -6.66 -8.23 5.35
CA ARG A 199 -6.37 -6.80 5.47
C ARG A 199 -7.21 -6.18 6.59
N ILE A 200 -6.58 -5.31 7.38
CA ILE A 200 -7.24 -4.38 8.28
C ILE A 200 -7.20 -3.00 7.61
N ASP A 201 -8.37 -2.46 7.31
CA ASP A 201 -8.57 -1.20 6.59
C ASP A 201 -9.98 -0.66 6.85
N TRP A 202 -10.32 0.45 6.22
CA TRP A 202 -11.66 1.01 6.14
C TRP A 202 -12.68 0.00 5.60
N THR A 203 -13.89 -0.01 6.17
CA THR A 203 -14.98 -0.89 5.72
C THR A 203 -16.22 -0.13 5.27
N TRP A 204 -16.13 1.17 4.98
CA TRP A 204 -17.28 1.99 4.62
C TRP A 204 -17.59 1.97 3.11
N ASP A 205 -16.64 1.50 2.32
CA ASP A 205 -16.60 1.42 0.86
C ASP A 205 -16.63 -0.03 0.33
N ILE A 206 -16.87 -1.02 1.19
CA ILE A 206 -16.91 -2.45 0.83
C ILE A 206 -18.20 -3.10 1.32
N ASP A 207 -18.56 -4.24 0.72
CA ASP A 207 -19.76 -4.98 1.07
C ASP A 207 -19.55 -5.85 2.33
N GLU A 208 -20.64 -6.24 2.99
CA GLU A 208 -20.58 -7.12 4.17
C GLU A 208 -19.94 -8.49 3.87
N ASP A 209 -19.96 -8.92 2.61
CA ASP A 209 -19.36 -10.18 2.16
C ASP A 209 -17.83 -10.12 2.03
N ASP A 210 -17.24 -8.91 2.05
CA ASP A 210 -15.79 -8.64 1.91
C ASP A 210 -14.99 -8.84 3.19
N TYR A 211 -15.65 -9.05 4.33
CA TYR A 211 -14.98 -9.23 5.61
C TYR A 211 -15.68 -10.24 6.52
N PHE A 212 -15.01 -10.59 7.61
CA PHE A 212 -15.66 -11.21 8.76
C PHE A 212 -15.40 -10.40 10.03
N ASN A 213 -16.31 -10.52 10.98
CA ASN A 213 -16.19 -9.88 12.30
C ASN A 213 -15.41 -10.79 13.25
N SER A 214 -14.50 -10.19 14.01
CA SER A 214 -13.88 -10.77 15.20
C SER A 214 -14.92 -10.97 16.30
N ASN A 215 -14.62 -11.85 17.26
CA ASN A 215 -15.36 -11.95 18.52
C ASN A 215 -14.93 -10.89 19.56
N TYR A 216 -13.90 -10.09 19.24
CA TYR A 216 -13.31 -9.08 20.12
C TYR A 216 -13.45 -7.70 19.49
N ASP A 217 -13.63 -6.70 20.34
CA ASP A 217 -13.71 -5.31 19.90
C ASP A 217 -12.31 -4.77 19.58
N SER A 218 -12.29 -3.79 18.69
CA SER A 218 -11.14 -2.94 18.43
C SER A 218 -10.87 -2.01 19.62
N GLN A 219 -9.76 -1.27 19.54
CA GLN A 219 -9.45 -0.26 20.54
C GLN A 219 -10.49 0.87 20.62
N GLY A 220 -11.24 1.12 19.54
CA GLY A 220 -12.35 2.07 19.53
C GLY A 220 -13.61 1.57 20.27
N GLY A 221 -13.69 0.27 20.58
CA GLY A 221 -14.85 -0.35 21.22
C GLY A 221 -15.93 -0.81 20.23
N GLU A 222 -15.62 -0.83 18.93
CA GLU A 222 -16.44 -1.42 17.88
C GLU A 222 -15.95 -2.83 17.50
N SER A 223 -16.83 -3.63 16.90
CA SER A 223 -16.46 -4.96 16.37
C SER A 223 -15.29 -4.84 15.40
N MET A 224 -14.17 -5.53 15.70
CA MET A 224 -13.04 -5.63 14.78
C MET A 224 -13.43 -6.42 13.53
N LYS A 225 -12.89 -6.01 12.37
CA LYS A 225 -13.20 -6.60 11.06
C LYS A 225 -11.93 -6.95 10.31
N TYR A 226 -11.91 -8.13 9.68
CA TYR A 226 -10.82 -8.60 8.83
C TYR A 226 -11.33 -8.80 7.41
N GLN A 227 -10.74 -8.09 6.45
CA GLN A 227 -11.14 -8.12 5.05
C GLN A 227 -10.43 -9.25 4.31
N TYR A 228 -11.13 -9.90 3.38
CA TYR A 228 -10.58 -10.90 2.48
C TYR A 228 -9.79 -10.22 1.35
N TYR A 229 -8.48 -10.05 1.54
CA TYR A 229 -7.63 -9.50 0.49
C TYR A 229 -7.25 -10.54 -0.56
N TYR A 230 -6.91 -11.76 -0.11
CA TYR A 230 -6.75 -12.92 -0.96
C TYR A 230 -7.24 -14.21 -0.27
N PRO A 231 -8.04 -15.06 -0.94
CA PRO A 231 -8.76 -14.73 -2.17
C PRO A 231 -9.76 -13.58 -1.94
N LYS A 232 -10.05 -12.82 -2.99
CA LYS A 232 -11.07 -11.75 -2.91
C LYS A 232 -12.46 -12.33 -2.60
N ALA A 233 -13.35 -11.49 -2.09
CA ALA A 233 -14.69 -11.89 -1.67
C ALA A 233 -15.51 -12.54 -2.78
N GLU A 234 -15.37 -12.09 -4.03
CA GLU A 234 -16.08 -12.68 -5.18
C GLU A 234 -15.57 -14.09 -5.55
N ASN A 235 -14.38 -14.49 -5.06
CA ASN A 235 -13.74 -15.76 -5.41
C ASN A 235 -13.71 -16.77 -4.24
N ILE A 236 -13.64 -16.28 -3.00
CA ILE A 236 -13.53 -17.13 -1.81
C ILE A 236 -14.84 -17.90 -1.51
N GLN A 237 -14.72 -19.18 -1.23
CA GLN A 237 -15.87 -20.06 -0.95
C GLN A 237 -16.27 -20.05 0.53
N GLN A 238 -17.52 -20.41 0.85
CA GLN A 238 -18.00 -20.41 2.24
C GLN A 238 -17.13 -21.27 3.17
N ASN A 239 -16.73 -22.48 2.75
CA ASN A 239 -15.84 -23.33 3.54
C ASN A 239 -14.49 -22.67 3.86
N GLN A 240 -13.99 -21.86 2.93
CA GLN A 240 -12.73 -21.13 3.08
C GLN A 240 -12.91 -19.93 4.02
N LYS A 241 -14.02 -19.18 3.91
CA LYS A 241 -14.42 -18.13 4.86
C LYS A 241 -14.53 -18.69 6.28
N ASP A 242 -15.24 -19.81 6.43
CA ASP A 242 -15.43 -20.49 7.72
C ASP A 242 -14.10 -20.94 8.33
N TYR A 243 -13.19 -21.48 7.50
CA TYR A 243 -11.88 -21.92 7.95
C TYR A 243 -11.02 -20.76 8.45
N ILE A 244 -10.83 -19.70 7.65
CA ILE A 244 -9.94 -18.59 8.04
C ILE A 244 -10.51 -17.82 9.24
N LYS A 245 -11.84 -17.66 9.32
CA LYS A 245 -12.48 -17.09 10.50
C LYS A 245 -12.21 -17.96 11.74
N ALA A 246 -12.45 -19.27 11.67
CA ALA A 246 -12.21 -20.16 12.80
C ALA A 246 -10.74 -20.17 13.23
N TRP A 247 -9.81 -20.00 12.29
CA TRP A 247 -8.38 -19.87 12.59
C TRP A 247 -8.07 -18.57 13.35
N MET A 248 -8.62 -17.44 12.90
CA MET A 248 -8.49 -16.16 13.60
C MET A 248 -9.15 -16.20 14.97
N ASP A 249 -10.34 -16.80 15.10
CA ASP A 249 -11.02 -16.99 16.38
C ASP A 249 -10.11 -17.77 17.36
N ALA A 250 -9.43 -18.82 16.91
CA ALA A 250 -8.50 -19.60 17.75
C ALA A 250 -7.26 -18.79 18.18
N PHE A 251 -6.72 -17.96 17.29
CA PHE A 251 -5.63 -17.04 17.62
C PHE A 251 -6.07 -16.00 18.65
N GLU A 252 -7.21 -15.35 18.42
CA GLU A 252 -7.72 -14.30 19.28
C GLU A 252 -8.13 -14.85 20.66
N ASP A 253 -8.77 -16.02 20.71
CA ASP A 253 -9.07 -16.70 21.97
C ASP A 253 -7.81 -16.97 22.80
N ALA A 254 -6.71 -17.37 22.14
CA ALA A 254 -5.45 -17.60 22.83
C ALA A 254 -4.81 -16.28 23.28
N VAL A 255 -4.70 -15.28 22.40
CA VAL A 255 -3.98 -14.02 22.69
C VAL A 255 -4.71 -13.17 23.73
N PHE A 256 -6.03 -13.26 23.84
CA PHE A 256 -6.83 -12.50 24.82
C PHE A 256 -7.15 -13.28 26.09
N SER A 257 -6.73 -14.54 26.20
CA SER A 257 -6.85 -15.32 27.43
C SER A 257 -5.88 -14.84 28.52
N ASN A 258 -6.25 -15.04 29.79
CA ASN A 258 -5.45 -14.56 30.94
C ASN A 258 -4.05 -15.19 31.04
N ASP A 259 -3.86 -16.40 30.52
CA ASP A 259 -2.60 -17.14 30.54
C ASP A 259 -2.00 -17.32 29.13
N PHE A 260 -2.60 -16.69 28.12
CA PHE A 260 -2.18 -16.74 26.72
C PHE A 260 -2.40 -18.10 26.02
N PHE A 261 -3.22 -18.98 26.62
CA PHE A 261 -3.61 -20.29 26.08
C PHE A 261 -5.13 -20.41 25.86
N ALA A 262 -5.51 -20.92 24.70
CA ALA A 262 -6.87 -21.38 24.44
C ALA A 262 -6.84 -22.69 23.65
N ASN A 263 -7.77 -23.60 23.98
CA ASN A 263 -7.91 -24.90 23.32
C ASN A 263 -6.61 -25.72 23.24
N GLY A 264 -5.73 -25.55 24.24
CA GLY A 264 -4.46 -26.26 24.34
C GLY A 264 -3.31 -25.66 23.54
N ASN A 265 -3.51 -24.56 22.81
CA ASN A 265 -2.48 -23.85 22.07
C ASN A 265 -2.19 -22.51 22.74
N ARG A 266 -0.91 -22.13 22.77
CA ARG A 266 -0.51 -20.75 23.06
C ARG A 266 -0.62 -19.90 21.80
N TYR A 267 -0.91 -18.60 21.90
CA TYR A 267 -0.96 -17.76 20.69
C TYR A 267 0.38 -17.76 19.92
N THR A 268 1.53 -17.89 20.61
CA THR A 268 2.86 -17.97 19.97
C THR A 268 3.08 -19.23 19.13
N GLU A 269 2.21 -20.23 19.27
CA GLU A 269 2.19 -21.42 18.40
C GLU A 269 1.34 -21.21 17.15
N LEU A 270 0.50 -20.17 17.15
CA LEU A 270 -0.42 -19.81 16.07
C LEU A 270 0.11 -18.67 15.19
N ILE A 271 1.05 -17.87 15.70
CA ILE A 271 1.70 -16.78 14.97
C ILE A 271 3.19 -17.03 14.73
N ASN A 272 3.71 -16.50 13.64
CA ASN A 272 5.15 -16.35 13.48
C ASN A 272 5.58 -15.13 14.31
N VAL A 273 6.10 -15.42 15.52
CA VAL A 273 6.49 -14.37 16.48
C VAL A 273 7.49 -13.38 15.87
N THR A 274 8.44 -13.84 15.06
CA THR A 274 9.43 -12.97 14.40
C THR A 274 8.76 -11.96 13.49
N SER A 275 7.83 -12.36 12.62
CA SER A 275 7.17 -11.38 11.74
C SER A 275 6.31 -10.39 12.52
N PHE A 276 5.63 -10.82 13.58
CA PHE A 276 4.89 -9.89 14.46
C PHE A 276 5.80 -8.92 15.21
N THR A 277 6.93 -9.40 15.75
CA THR A 277 7.90 -8.54 16.44
C THR A 277 8.55 -7.54 15.47
N ASP A 278 8.96 -7.99 14.29
CA ASP A 278 9.59 -7.13 13.29
C ASP A 278 8.59 -6.10 12.73
N PHE A 279 7.34 -6.51 12.49
CA PHE A 279 6.25 -5.61 12.11
C PHE A 279 5.99 -4.56 13.20
N LEU A 280 6.03 -4.94 14.48
CA LEU A 280 5.94 -3.97 15.57
C LEU A 280 7.13 -3.01 15.54
N ILE A 281 8.36 -3.52 15.44
CA ILE A 281 9.58 -2.70 15.46
C ILE A 281 9.57 -1.66 14.32
N ILE A 282 9.25 -2.06 13.09
CA ILE A 282 9.30 -1.13 11.96
C ILE A 282 8.22 -0.04 12.06
N ASN A 283 7.04 -0.36 12.57
CA ASN A 283 5.99 0.64 12.81
C ASN A 283 6.34 1.57 13.99
N GLU A 284 6.96 1.05 15.06
CA GLU A 284 7.37 1.86 16.21
C GLU A 284 8.54 2.80 15.88
N VAL A 285 9.56 2.31 15.15
CA VAL A 285 10.72 3.11 14.73
C VAL A 285 10.31 4.19 13.73
N SER A 286 9.41 3.87 12.79
CA SER A 286 8.89 4.84 11.83
C SER A 286 7.78 5.71 12.41
N LYS A 287 7.30 5.41 13.62
CA LYS A 287 6.11 6.01 14.24
C LYS A 287 4.85 5.90 13.38
N ASN A 288 4.74 4.88 12.52
CA ASN A 288 3.58 4.69 11.64
C ASN A 288 2.32 4.38 12.48
N SER A 289 1.47 5.39 12.66
CA SER A 289 0.25 5.26 13.43
C SER A 289 -0.83 4.47 12.68
N ASP A 290 -0.81 4.51 11.35
CA ASP A 290 -1.83 3.85 10.54
C ASP A 290 -1.49 2.37 10.35
N GLY A 291 -0.21 2.00 10.35
CA GLY A 291 0.25 0.63 10.13
C GLY A 291 -0.19 -0.43 11.15
N TYR A 292 -1.00 -0.07 12.14
CA TYR A 292 -1.68 -1.04 13.01
C TYR A 292 -3.19 -1.16 12.74
N LYS A 293 -3.80 -0.17 12.09
CA LYS A 293 -5.26 -0.02 11.96
C LYS A 293 -5.76 0.15 10.53
N LEU A 294 -4.90 0.53 9.60
CA LEU A 294 -5.19 0.79 8.19
C LEU A 294 -4.05 0.25 7.33
N SER A 295 -4.34 -0.15 6.09
CA SER A 295 -3.36 -0.73 5.16
C SER A 295 -2.47 -1.82 5.78
N THR A 296 -3.03 -2.57 6.72
CA THR A 296 -2.29 -3.56 7.52
C THR A 296 -2.63 -4.95 7.04
N TYR A 297 -1.60 -5.70 6.64
CA TYR A 297 -1.76 -7.03 6.05
C TYR A 297 -1.30 -8.12 7.02
N MET A 298 -1.96 -9.26 6.95
CA MET A 298 -1.52 -10.50 7.58
C MET A 298 -1.74 -11.64 6.60
N HIS A 299 -0.90 -12.67 6.65
CA HIS A 299 -1.05 -13.81 5.76
C HIS A 299 -0.86 -15.14 6.48
N LYS A 300 -1.51 -16.17 5.94
CA LYS A 300 -1.51 -17.51 6.50
C LYS A 300 -1.35 -18.53 5.38
N ASP A 301 -0.28 -19.32 5.47
CA ASP A 301 -0.02 -20.40 4.52
C ASP A 301 -0.62 -21.73 4.98
N ARG A 302 -0.56 -22.73 4.09
CA ARG A 302 -1.14 -24.06 4.25
C ARG A 302 -0.41 -24.86 5.33
N VAL A 303 -1.10 -25.86 5.87
CA VAL A 303 -0.60 -26.69 6.98
C VAL A 303 0.70 -27.47 6.68
N ASP A 304 1.04 -27.65 5.41
CA ASP A 304 2.28 -28.27 4.95
C ASP A 304 3.44 -27.27 4.68
N SER A 305 3.20 -25.98 4.93
CA SER A 305 4.18 -24.90 4.95
C SER A 305 4.29 -24.31 6.37
N ASP A 306 4.70 -23.04 6.51
CA ASP A 306 4.54 -22.32 7.78
C ASP A 306 3.07 -21.96 8.02
N ASN A 307 2.36 -22.85 8.71
CA ASN A 307 0.93 -22.75 9.01
C ASN A 307 0.54 -21.60 9.96
N ARG A 308 1.52 -20.87 10.49
CA ARG A 308 1.30 -19.77 11.44
C ARG A 308 0.84 -18.52 10.69
N LEU A 309 0.14 -17.63 11.41
CA LEU A 309 -0.19 -16.30 10.91
C LEU A 309 1.08 -15.44 10.92
N HIS A 310 1.32 -14.69 9.85
CA HIS A 310 2.41 -13.73 9.76
C HIS A 310 1.83 -12.31 9.68
N ALA A 311 2.49 -11.37 10.35
CA ALA A 311 2.22 -9.95 10.17
C ALA A 311 2.99 -9.43 8.94
N GLY A 312 2.33 -8.59 8.15
CA GLY A 312 2.86 -8.06 6.90
C GLY A 312 2.35 -8.79 5.65
N PRO A 313 2.79 -8.37 4.46
CA PRO A 313 3.85 -7.36 4.23
C PRO A 313 3.44 -5.94 4.64
N ILE A 314 4.44 -5.07 4.83
CA ILE A 314 4.20 -3.66 5.16
C ILE A 314 3.67 -2.88 3.95
N TRP A 315 2.90 -1.82 4.21
CA TRP A 315 2.33 -0.93 3.18
C TRP A 315 2.04 0.47 3.76
N ASP A 316 1.94 1.49 2.89
CA ASP A 316 1.59 2.88 3.21
C ASP A 316 2.39 3.52 4.38
N PHE A 317 3.69 3.74 4.14
CA PHE A 317 4.61 4.37 5.10
C PHE A 317 4.92 5.85 4.77
N ASP A 318 4.03 6.57 4.08
CA ASP A 318 4.22 7.99 3.74
C ASP A 318 4.01 8.93 4.94
N GLN A 319 3.10 8.56 5.84
CA GLN A 319 2.74 9.26 7.09
C GLN A 319 3.63 8.83 8.27
N THR A 320 4.95 8.92 8.10
CA THR A 320 5.95 8.36 9.04
C THR A 320 7.12 9.31 9.33
N TYR A 321 8.06 8.88 10.19
CA TYR A 321 9.34 9.52 10.49
C TYR A 321 9.26 10.99 10.93
N GLY A 322 8.34 11.30 11.84
CA GLY A 322 8.11 12.63 12.41
C GLY A 322 7.27 13.55 11.55
N MET A 323 6.75 13.07 10.42
CA MET A 323 6.05 13.87 9.41
C MET A 323 4.73 13.20 9.02
N SER A 324 3.80 13.18 9.98
CA SER A 324 2.44 12.73 9.79
C SER A 324 1.41 13.77 10.22
N ALA A 325 0.26 13.76 9.56
CA ALA A 325 -0.93 14.48 10.01
C ALA A 325 -1.83 13.64 10.94
N VAL A 326 -1.53 12.35 11.12
CA VAL A 326 -2.33 11.40 11.91
C VAL A 326 -1.61 10.99 13.19
N CYS A 327 -2.40 10.79 14.25
CA CYS A 327 -2.06 10.29 15.59
C CYS A 327 -0.58 10.36 16.05
N SER A 328 -0.17 11.51 16.58
CA SER A 328 1.07 11.79 17.31
C SER A 328 2.39 11.23 16.79
N ASN A 329 2.54 11.08 15.47
CA ASN A 329 3.80 10.66 14.87
C ASN A 329 5.02 11.57 15.22
N TYR A 330 4.80 12.84 15.54
CA TYR A 330 5.86 13.78 15.91
C TYR A 330 6.39 13.60 17.35
N ASP A 331 5.71 12.81 18.18
CA ASP A 331 6.18 12.49 19.53
C ASP A 331 7.12 11.27 19.49
N PRO A 332 8.43 11.46 19.74
CA PRO A 332 9.38 10.35 19.73
C PRO A 332 9.23 9.43 20.96
N THR A 333 8.37 9.78 21.91
CA THR A 333 8.15 9.00 23.15
C THR A 333 6.90 8.12 23.04
N GLY A 334 6.75 7.19 23.98
CA GLY A 334 5.63 6.25 24.02
C GLY A 334 5.65 5.20 22.91
N TRP A 335 4.69 4.29 22.96
CA TRP A 335 4.47 3.26 21.95
C TRP A 335 3.30 3.65 21.04
N THR A 336 3.50 3.56 19.74
CA THR A 336 2.51 3.91 18.73
C THR A 336 1.35 2.93 18.71
N TYR A 337 1.57 1.63 19.00
CA TYR A 337 0.49 0.64 19.09
C TYR A 337 -0.56 0.95 20.18
N LEU A 338 -0.26 1.85 21.13
CA LEU A 338 -1.21 2.24 22.18
C LEU A 338 -2.13 3.39 21.78
N GLN A 339 -1.74 4.22 20.80
CA GLN A 339 -2.54 5.37 20.32
C GLN A 339 -3.21 6.20 21.44
N GLU A 340 -2.51 6.46 22.54
CA GLU A 340 -3.11 7.01 23.79
C GLU A 340 -3.51 8.50 23.70
N GLN A 341 -3.44 9.10 22.53
CA GLN A 341 -3.64 10.53 22.37
C GLN A 341 -5.12 10.84 22.22
N GLU A 342 -5.63 11.78 23.03
CA GLU A 342 -7.08 12.09 23.11
C GLU A 342 -7.73 12.48 21.78
N TRP A 343 -6.94 12.94 20.81
CA TRP A 343 -7.39 13.36 19.49
C TRP A 343 -7.14 12.32 18.40
N CYS A 344 -6.55 11.17 18.73
CA CYS A 344 -6.35 10.12 17.74
C CYS A 344 -7.71 9.51 17.34
N GLU A 345 -7.92 9.37 16.05
CA GLU A 345 -9.12 8.81 15.44
C GLU A 345 -8.85 7.42 14.85
N ASP A 346 -9.85 6.82 14.25
CA ASP A 346 -9.76 5.58 13.46
C ASP A 346 -9.45 4.32 14.26
N LEU A 347 -9.72 4.36 15.57
CA LEU A 347 -9.48 3.24 16.47
C LEU A 347 -10.44 2.06 16.26
N GLN A 348 -11.51 2.23 15.47
CA GLN A 348 -12.46 1.16 15.14
C GLN A 348 -11.84 -0.02 14.40
N SER A 349 -10.70 0.20 13.72
CA SER A 349 -9.94 -0.85 13.03
C SER A 349 -8.63 -1.18 13.75
N MET A 350 -8.38 -0.65 14.95
CA MET A 350 -7.14 -0.87 15.70
C MET A 350 -7.24 -2.15 16.55
N PRO A 351 -6.45 -3.19 16.30
CA PRO A 351 -6.61 -4.47 16.98
C PRO A 351 -5.96 -4.45 18.36
N MET A 352 -6.68 -4.98 19.34
CA MET A 352 -6.21 -5.04 20.73
C MET A 352 -5.13 -6.10 20.97
N PHE A 353 -4.90 -7.01 20.02
CA PHE A 353 -3.93 -8.10 20.22
C PHE A 353 -2.50 -7.59 20.40
N TRP A 354 -2.13 -6.42 19.84
CA TRP A 354 -0.81 -5.82 20.09
C TRP A 354 -0.59 -5.49 21.56
N GLN A 355 -1.60 -4.90 22.21
CA GLN A 355 -1.55 -4.62 23.64
C GLN A 355 -1.49 -5.90 24.48
N SER A 356 -2.26 -6.91 24.09
CA SER A 356 -2.26 -8.20 24.80
C SER A 356 -0.90 -8.90 24.68
N MET A 357 -0.32 -8.98 23.48
CA MET A 357 1.01 -9.55 23.27
C MET A 357 2.10 -8.79 24.03
N MET A 358 2.04 -7.46 24.05
CA MET A 358 2.99 -6.63 24.81
C MET A 358 2.86 -6.76 26.34
N SER A 359 1.80 -7.41 26.83
CA SER A 359 1.68 -7.79 28.24
C SER A 359 2.29 -9.17 28.56
N ASP A 360 2.67 -9.94 27.54
CA ASP A 360 3.31 -11.24 27.67
C ASP A 360 4.84 -11.13 27.69
N THR A 361 5.47 -11.65 28.75
CA THR A 361 6.93 -11.68 28.95
C THR A 361 7.71 -12.54 27.97
N VAL A 362 7.04 -13.32 27.09
CA VAL A 362 7.74 -14.05 26.02
C VAL A 362 7.78 -13.23 24.73
N PHE A 363 6.85 -12.29 24.56
CA PHE A 363 6.86 -11.39 23.40
C PHE A 363 7.67 -10.12 23.67
N THR A 364 7.68 -9.66 24.93
CA THR A 364 8.53 -8.57 25.43
C THR A 364 9.86 -9.06 25.98
#